data_AF-A0A970SZ90-F1
#
_entry.id   AF-A0A970SZ90-F1
#
_cell.length_a   1.000
_cell.length_b   1.000
_cell.length_c   1.000
_cell.angle_alpha   90.00
_cell.angle_beta   90.00
_cell.angle_gamma   90.00
#
_symmetry.space_group_name_H-M   'P 1'
#
loop_
_entity.id
_entity.type
_entity.pdbx_description
1 polymer ?
#
loop_
_entity_poly.entity_id
_entity_poly.type
_entity_poly.pdbx_seq_one_letter_code
_entity_poly.pdbx_strand_id
1 'polypeptide(L)'
;MDSSIIHIYGENWCGDCRRAKALLEARDVPFRWHDTSKDSEARDFVSRARPGDERIPLVVFPDGSILVEPTNAELLAKLGPTA
;
A
#
# COMPACT_ATOMS: atom_id res chain seq x y z
N MET A 1 -2.13 -14.00 -11.44
CA MET A 1 -2.34 -12.70 -10.76
C MET A 1 -2.81 -13.04 -9.37
N ASP A 2 -2.01 -12.70 -8.37
CA ASP A 2 -2.34 -12.95 -6.96
C ASP A 2 -3.37 -11.90 -6.52
N SER A 3 -4.60 -12.05 -7.01
CA SER A 3 -5.70 -11.10 -6.81
C SER A 3 -6.31 -11.18 -5.40
N SER A 4 -5.57 -11.73 -4.43
CA SER A 4 -6.04 -11.96 -3.07
C SER A 4 -5.17 -11.30 -2.00
N ILE A 5 -4.08 -10.63 -2.37
CA ILE A 5 -3.19 -9.93 -1.42
C ILE A 5 -3.18 -8.42 -1.63
N ILE A 6 -2.83 -7.70 -0.57
CA ILE A 6 -2.71 -6.24 -0.61
C ILE A 6 -1.39 -5.86 -1.31
N HIS A 7 -1.40 -4.81 -2.12
CA HIS A 7 -0.19 -4.25 -2.71
C HIS A 7 0.13 -2.90 -2.08
N ILE A 8 1.37 -2.70 -1.65
CA ILE A 8 1.85 -1.41 -1.15
C ILE A 8 2.95 -0.91 -2.07
N TYR A 9 2.78 0.30 -2.58
CA TYR A 9 3.76 1.01 -3.39
C TYR A 9 4.35 2.16 -2.55
N GLY A 10 5.67 2.23 -2.48
CA GLY A 10 6.37 3.30 -1.79
C GLY A 10 7.87 3.11 -1.74
N GLU A 11 8.52 3.83 -0.82
CA GLU A 11 9.98 3.84 -0.69
C GLU A 11 10.41 3.54 0.75
N ASN A 12 11.60 2.96 0.92
CA ASN A 12 12.06 2.49 2.22
C ASN A 12 12.40 3.61 3.22
N TRP A 13 12.72 4.82 2.75
CA TRP A 13 12.99 5.97 3.61
C TRP A 13 11.71 6.60 4.17
N CYS A 14 10.56 6.36 3.53
CA CYS A 14 9.28 6.95 3.93
C CYS A 14 8.78 6.35 5.27
N GLY A 15 8.53 7.22 6.25
CA GLY A 15 8.02 6.83 7.57
C GLY A 15 6.65 6.15 7.50
N ASP A 16 5.73 6.71 6.73
CA ASP A 16 4.37 6.16 6.57
C ASP A 16 4.36 4.83 5.84
N CYS A 17 5.25 4.63 4.86
CA CYS A 17 5.42 3.34 4.19
C CYS A 17 5.85 2.25 5.18
N ARG A 18 6.83 2.56 6.05
CA ARG A 18 7.28 1.62 7.08
C ARG A 18 6.18 1.34 8.11
N ARG A 19 5.44 2.37 8.52
CA ARG A 19 4.30 2.24 9.44
C ARG A 19 3.19 1.34 8.87
N ALA A 20 2.80 1.56 7.61
CA ALA A 20 1.77 0.77 6.95
C ALA A 20 2.18 -0.71 6.83
N LYS A 21 3.43 -0.98 6.41
CA LYS A 21 3.99 -2.34 6.35
C LYS A 21 3.94 -3.03 7.72
N ALA A 22 4.49 -2.38 8.74
CA ALA A 22 4.54 -2.94 10.09
C ALA A 22 3.14 -3.25 10.64
N LEU A 23 2.13 -2.44 10.30
CA LEU A 23 0.75 -2.70 10.70
C LEU A 23 0.19 -3.97 10.03
N LEU A 24 0.43 -4.17 8.73
CA LEU A 24 0.00 -5.39 8.02
C LEU A 24 0.73 -6.63 8.54
N GLU A 25 2.04 -6.52 8.78
CA GLU A 25 2.85 -7.59 9.38
C GLU A 25 2.33 -7.97 10.78
N ALA A 26 2.03 -6.97 11.63
CA ALA A 26 1.50 -7.19 12.98
C ALA A 26 0.08 -7.81 12.99
N ARG A 27 -0.64 -7.74 11.87
CA ARG A 27 -1.97 -8.34 11.69
C ARG A 27 -1.95 -9.64 10.90
N ASP A 28 -0.76 -10.16 10.56
CA ASP A 28 -0.58 -11.34 9.71
C ASP A 28 -1.37 -11.23 8.40
N VAL A 29 -1.38 -10.02 7.81
CA VAL A 29 -2.04 -9.76 6.54
C VAL A 29 -1.01 -9.87 5.43
N PRO A 30 -1.15 -10.83 4.50
CA PRO A 30 -0.24 -10.96 3.37
C PRO A 30 -0.30 -9.72 2.47
N PHE A 31 0.88 -9.21 2.12
CA PHE A 31 0.99 -8.10 1.17
C PHE A 31 2.23 -8.25 0.29
N ARG A 32 2.20 -7.56 -0.86
CA ARG A 32 3.33 -7.39 -1.75
C ARG A 32 3.83 -5.95 -1.67
N TRP A 33 5.13 -5.81 -1.40
CA TRP A 33 5.83 -4.54 -1.43
C TRP A 33 6.39 -4.24 -2.82
N HIS A 34 6.17 -3.02 -3.30
CA HIS A 34 6.72 -2.50 -4.55
C HIS A 34 7.52 -1.23 -4.25
N ASP A 35 8.84 -1.30 -4.46
CA ASP A 35 9.76 -0.20 -4.18
C ASP A 35 9.84 0.76 -5.38
N THR A 36 9.14 1.90 -5.31
CA THR A 36 9.05 2.87 -6.42
C THR A 36 10.38 3.56 -6.73
N SER A 37 11.39 3.43 -5.86
CA SER A 37 12.74 3.93 -6.13
C SER A 37 13.56 2.99 -7.02
N LYS A 38 13.18 1.72 -7.12
CA LYS A 38 13.90 0.67 -7.85
C LYS A 38 13.11 0.08 -8.99
N ASP A 39 11.79 0.15 -8.92
CA ASP A 39 10.86 -0.41 -9.89
C ASP A 39 10.15 0.72 -10.62
N SER A 40 10.53 0.92 -11.90
CA SER A 40 9.91 1.92 -12.76
C SER A 40 8.44 1.60 -13.05
N GLU A 41 8.05 0.32 -13.12
CA GLU A 41 6.66 -0.07 -13.33
C GLU A 41 5.80 0.28 -12.11
N ALA A 42 6.33 0.08 -10.90
CA ALA A 42 5.70 0.50 -9.66
C ALA A 42 5.53 2.03 -9.60
N ARG A 43 6.56 2.78 -10.00
CA ARG A 43 6.50 4.25 -10.07
C ARG A 43 5.45 4.72 -11.09
N ASP A 44 5.45 4.15 -12.27
CA ASP A 44 4.48 4.47 -13.31
C ASP A 44 3.06 4.10 -12.87
N PHE A 45 2.89 3.00 -12.13
CA PHE A 45 1.61 2.63 -11.55
C PHE A 45 1.09 3.70 -10.59
N VAL A 46 1.92 4.20 -9.68
CA VAL A 46 1.54 5.29 -8.77
C VAL A 46 1.12 6.54 -9.56
N SER A 47 1.90 6.92 -10.57
CA SER A 47 1.63 8.08 -11.41
C SER A 47 0.33 7.95 -12.21
N ARG A 48 0.04 6.76 -12.77
CA ARG A 48 -1.21 6.48 -13.48
C ARG A 48 -2.41 6.38 -12.55
N ALA A 49 -2.24 5.76 -11.38
CA ALA A 49 -3.30 5.61 -10.41
C ALA A 49 -3.73 6.98 -9.86
N ARG A 50 -2.79 7.92 -9.71
CA ARG A 50 -3.06 9.29 -9.27
C ARG A 50 -2.23 10.32 -10.04
N PRO A 51 -2.72 10.74 -11.22
CA PRO A 51 -2.04 11.76 -12.03
C PRO A 51 -1.91 13.07 -11.26
N GLY A 52 -0.68 13.53 -11.05
CA GLY A 52 -0.39 14.77 -10.32
C GLY A 52 -0.37 14.66 -8.80
N ASP A 53 -0.59 13.46 -8.23
CA ASP A 53 -0.52 13.22 -6.77
C ASP A 53 0.16 11.87 -6.47
N GLU A 54 1.48 11.86 -6.54
CA GLU A 54 2.33 10.66 -6.37
C GLU A 54 2.66 10.34 -4.90
N ARG A 55 1.83 10.79 -3.95
CA ARG A 55 2.02 10.52 -2.51
C ARG A 55 2.09 9.02 -2.18
N ILE A 56 2.94 8.67 -1.23
CA ILE A 56 3.20 7.29 -0.80
C ILE A 56 3.14 7.18 0.73
N PRO A 57 2.63 6.07 1.28
CA PRO A 57 2.29 4.82 0.61
C PRO A 57 0.98 4.87 -0.17
N LEU A 58 0.97 4.25 -1.34
CA LEU A 58 -0.24 3.88 -2.09
C LEU A 58 -0.56 2.42 -1.77
N VAL A 59 -1.72 2.16 -1.17
CA VAL A 59 -2.16 0.81 -0.79
C VAL A 59 -3.31 0.40 -1.69
N VAL A 60 -3.18 -0.71 -2.41
CA VAL A 60 -4.20 -1.27 -3.29
C VAL A 60 -4.70 -2.58 -2.70
N PHE A 61 -6.01 -2.68 -2.53
CA PHE A 61 -6.67 -3.84 -1.94
C PHE A 61 -7.13 -4.84 -3.01
N PRO A 62 -7.36 -6.12 -2.64
CA PRO A 62 -7.87 -7.14 -3.55
C PRO A 62 -9.20 -6.77 -4.25
N ASP A 63 -10.03 -5.96 -3.60
CA ASP A 63 -11.30 -5.45 -4.15
C ASP A 63 -11.10 -4.32 -5.19
N GLY A 64 -9.84 -3.96 -5.50
CA GLY A 64 -9.48 -2.88 -6.41
C GLY A 64 -9.54 -1.48 -5.80
N SER A 65 -9.96 -1.36 -4.53
CA SER A 65 -9.96 -0.07 -3.84
C SER A 65 -8.54 0.36 -3.46
N ILE A 66 -8.38 1.67 -3.27
CA ILE A 66 -7.08 2.31 -3.05
C ILE A 66 -7.15 3.23 -1.84
N LEU A 67 -6.13 3.19 -0.99
CA LEU A 67 -5.86 4.18 0.05
C LEU A 67 -4.54 4.91 -0.22
N VAL A 68 -4.53 6.19 0.15
CA VAL A 68 -3.42 7.13 -0.10
C VAL A 68 -2.91 7.65 1.23
N GLU A 69 -1.63 7.43 1.54
CA GLU A 69 -1.03 7.80 2.83
C GLU A 69 -1.91 7.46 4.04
N PRO A 70 -2.53 6.26 4.10
CA PRO A 70 -3.53 5.99 5.12
C PRO A 70 -2.91 6.02 6.52
N THR A 71 -3.64 6.62 7.45
CA THR A 71 -3.41 6.44 8.87
C THR A 71 -3.63 4.97 9.27
N ASN A 72 -3.15 4.58 10.45
CA ASN A 72 -3.39 3.24 10.97
C ASN A 72 -4.89 2.98 11.12
N ALA A 73 -5.66 4.00 11.53
CA ALA A 73 -7.10 3.87 11.71
C ALA A 73 -7.82 3.58 10.38
N GLU A 74 -7.47 4.29 9.30
CA GLU A 74 -8.04 4.07 7.97
C GLU A 74 -7.66 2.69 7.42
N LEU A 75 -6.39 2.32 7.54
CA LEU A 75 -5.92 1.01 7.08
C LEU A 75 -6.64 -0.12 7.83
N LEU A 76 -6.77 -0.02 9.16
CA LEU A 76 -7.49 -0.99 9.98
C LEU A 76 -8.98 -1.04 9.67
N ALA A 77 -9.63 0.12 9.49
CA ALA A 77 -11.05 0.18 9.15
C ALA A 77 -11.32 -0.53 7.82
N LYS A 78 -10.39 -0.41 6.86
CA LYS A 78 -10.51 -1.07 5.56
C LYS A 78 -10.23 -2.57 5.61
N LEU A 79 -9.33 -3.03 6.48
CA LEU A 79 -9.10 -4.46 6.73
C LEU A 79 -10.28 -5.14 7.42
N GLY A 80 -11.06 -4.39 8.20
CA GLY A 80 -12.15 -4.92 9.01
C GLY A 80 -11.65 -5.67 10.26
N PRO A 81 -12.58 -6.23 11.06
CA PRO A 81 -12.22 -7.10 12.17
C PRO A 81 -11.60 -8.38 11.60
N THR A 82 -10.30 -8.57 11.82
CA THR A 82 -9.62 -9.87 11.63
C THR A 82 -10.33 -10.90 12.51
N ALA A 83 -10.82 -11.99 11.89
CA ALA A 83 -11.47 -13.11 12.56
C ALA A 83 -10.49 -13.90 13.45
#